data_AF-A0A5K0XAJ7-F1
#
_entry.id   AF-A0A5K0XAJ7-F1
#
_cell.length_a   1.000
_cell.length_b   1.000
_cell.length_c   1.000
_cell.angle_alpha   90.00
_cell.angle_beta   90.00
_cell.angle_gamma   90.00
#
_symmetry.space_group_name_H-M   'P 1'
#
loop_
_entity.id
_entity.type
_entity.pdbx_description
1 polymer ?
#
loop_
_entity_poly.entity_id
_entity_poly.type
_entity_poly.pdbx_seq_one_letter_code
_entity_poly.pdbx_strand_id
1 'polypeptide(L)' 'FVGESMNEDGSLVFAYYKDGATNPTFLYFAHALKEVKC' A
#
# COMPACT_ATOMS: atom_id res chain seq x y z
N PHE A 1 4.66 -1.34 -4.25
CA PHE A 1 3.95 -0.32 -5.05
C PHE A 1 4.24 1.04 -4.48
N VAL A 2 4.46 2.03 -5.33
CA VAL A 2 4.58 3.45 -4.97
C VAL A 2 3.26 4.16 -5.27
N GLY A 3 3.02 5.31 -4.65
CA GLY A 3 1.86 6.15 -4.97
C GLY A 3 1.90 6.70 -6.40
N GLU A 4 0.82 7.36 -6.82
CA GLU A 4 0.66 7.88 -8.19
C GLU A 4 1.79 8.83 -8.64
N SER A 5 2.38 9.55 -7.68
CA SER A 5 3.47 10.49 -7.93
C SER A 5 4.81 9.82 -8.26
N MET A 6 4.92 8.50 -8.08
CA MET A 6 6.15 7.72 -8.26
C MET A 6 7.38 8.26 -7.51
N ASN A 7 7.15 9.01 -6.43
CA ASN A 7 8.24 9.54 -5.61
C ASN A 7 8.97 8.39 -4.89
N GLU A 8 10.29 8.31 -5.09
CA GLU A 8 11.17 7.31 -4.46
C GLU A 8 11.29 7.49 -2.95
N ASP A 9 11.15 8.72 -2.44
CA ASP A 9 11.12 9.03 -1.01
C ASP A 9 9.73 8.78 -0.37
N GLY A 10 8.75 8.36 -1.17
CA GLY A 10 7.39 8.08 -0.73
C GLY A 10 7.24 6.76 0.03
N SER A 11 6.07 6.55 0.63
CA SER A 11 5.75 5.28 1.30
C SER A 11 5.56 4.14 0.30
N LEU A 12 6.08 2.96 0.63
CA LEU A 12 5.92 1.74 -0.14
C LEU A 12 4.75 0.90 0.39
N VAL A 13 3.96 0.37 -0.54
CA VAL A 13 2.88 -0.59 -0.26
C VAL A 13 3.34 -1.98 -0.68
N PHE A 14 3.23 -2.95 0.22
CA PHE A 14 3.50 -4.35 -0.11
C PHE A 14 2.23 -5.04 -0.58
N ALA A 15 2.35 -5.96 -1.53
CA ALA A 15 1.27 -6.87 -1.85
C ALA A 15 1.76 -8.30 -1.81
N TYR A 16 0.92 -9.18 -1.27
CA TYR A 16 1.17 -10.61 -1.26
C TYR A 16 -0.14 -11.35 -1.50
N TYR A 17 -0.03 -12.56 -2.05
CA TYR A 17 -1.16 -13.47 -2.16
C TYR A 17 -1.13 -14.37 -0.94
N LYS A 18 -2.27 -14.45 -0.25
CA LYS A 18 -2.47 -15.48 0.77
C LYS A 18 -2.65 -16.83 0.06
N ASP A 19 -2.36 -17.91 0.78
CA ASP A 19 -2.52 -19.25 0.22
C ASP A 19 -3.94 -19.46 -0.32
N GLY A 20 -4.04 -19.92 -1.57
CA GLY A 20 -5.31 -20.11 -2.28
C GLY A 20 -6.05 -18.83 -2.71
N ALA A 21 -5.49 -17.63 -2.49
CA ALA A 21 -6.14 -16.37 -2.87
C ALA A 21 -5.80 -15.97 -4.32
N THR A 22 -6.84 -15.74 -5.12
CA THR A 22 -6.70 -15.13 -6.47
C THR A 22 -6.43 -13.62 -6.41
N ASN A 23 -6.75 -12.98 -5.28
CA ASN A 23 -6.63 -11.53 -5.12
C ASN A 23 -5.47 -11.18 -4.17
N PRO A 24 -4.66 -10.17 -4.49
CA PRO A 24 -3.58 -9.73 -3.62
C PRO A 24 -4.13 -9.01 -2.39
N THR A 25 -3.47 -9.22 -1.25
CA THR A 25 -3.68 -8.41 -0.04
C THR A 25 -2.62 -7.31 -0.01
N PHE A 26 -3.05 -6.06 0.23
CA PHE A 26 -2.16 -4.91 0.35
C PHE A 26 -1.87 -4.57 1.81
N LEU A 27 -0.60 -4.32 2.11
CA LEU A 27 -0.13 -3.89 3.42
C LEU A 27 0.40 -2.46 3.31
N TYR A 28 -0.16 -1.60 4.14
CA TYR A 28 0.19 -0.18 4.23
C TYR A 28 0.82 0.14 5.58
N PHE A 29 1.77 1.07 5.58
CA PHE A 29 2.33 1.60 6.82
C PHE A 29 1.41 2.69 7.39
N ALA A 30 0.62 2.36 8.41
CA ALA A 30 -0.33 3.30 9.02
C ALA A 30 0.33 4.61 9.49
N HIS A 31 1.53 4.55 10.06
CA HIS A 31 2.31 5.73 10.48
C HIS A 31 2.70 6.66 9.31
N ALA A 32 2.75 6.14 8.09
CA ALA A 32 3.08 6.90 6.89
C ALA A 32 1.84 7.38 6.13
N LEU A 33 0.64 7.18 6.68
CA LEU A 33 -0.62 7.57 6.07
C LEU A 33 -1.39 8.54 6.97
N LYS A 34 -2.10 9.48 6.33
CA LYS A 34 -3.00 10.41 7.00
C LYS A 34 -4.43 10.15 6.54
N GLU A 35 -5.32 9.83 7.46
CA GLU A 35 -6.74 9.75 7.16
C GLU A 35 -7.32 11.15 6.90
N VAL A 36 -8.08 11.30 5.83
CA VAL A 36 -8.78 12.54 5.48
C VAL A 36 -10.22 12.19 5.15
N LYS A 37 -11.16 12.80 5.87
CA LYS A 37 -12.60 12.67 5.60
C LYS A 37 -13.00 13.68 4.52
N CYS A 38 -13.81 13.23 3.57
CA CYS A 38 -14.41 14.07 2.52
C CYS A 38 -15.66 14.82 3.03
#